data_AF-A0A0C1JVH3-F1
#
_entry.id   AF-A0A0C1JVH3-F1
#
_cell.length_a   1.000
_cell.length_b   1.000
_cell.length_c   1.000
_cell.angle_alpha   90.00
_cell.angle_beta   90.00
_cell.angle_gamma   90.00
#
_symmetry.space_group_name_H-M   'P 1'
#
loop_
_entity.id
_entity.type
_entity.pdbx_description
1 polymer ?
#
loop_
_entity_poly.entity_id
_entity_poly.type
_entity_poly.pdbx_seq_one_letter_code
_entity_poly.pdbx_strand_id
1 'polypeptide(L)'
;MLNSFILPSFFQKDLLLAVADFFAEFEGTCLLFSGGEFDSSEHSFLSLFPIEIVIAKDRQVIHKTKQQIFQQEIKNPWKALQKFFFDSLENNSEDYAFGFFGYEMGFSSDPDVQLFCQSHEWTPDAMWQKCAITIIYNHSNQQAILKIADVTGQTLNPLHQHWVEKLSDKNWWESDGFNFFTEPHKKQKLN
;
A
#
# COMPACT_ATOMS: atom_id res chain seq x y z
N MET A 1 -3.46 18.43 8.60
CA MET A 1 -3.25 17.77 9.90
C MET A 1 -1.87 17.11 9.86
N LEU A 2 -1.25 16.78 11.00
CA LEU A 2 0.02 16.03 11.01
C LEU A 2 -0.25 14.65 10.39
N ASN A 3 0.00 14.49 9.10
CA ASN A 3 -0.28 13.25 8.35
C ASN A 3 0.78 12.17 8.62
N SER A 4 1.51 12.29 9.73
CA SER A 4 2.40 11.27 10.25
C SER A 4 2.74 11.51 11.72
N PHE A 5 3.10 10.44 12.43
CA PHE A 5 3.75 10.53 13.74
C PHE A 5 4.68 9.34 13.99
N ILE A 6 5.64 9.54 14.87
CA ILE A 6 6.53 8.49 15.37
C ILE A 6 5.74 7.60 16.32
N LEU A 7 5.75 6.29 16.05
CA LEU A 7 5.16 5.29 16.92
C LEU A 7 6.01 5.11 18.19
N PRO A 8 5.41 4.63 19.30
CA PRO A 8 6.15 4.44 20.55
C PRO A 8 7.39 3.56 20.39
N SER A 9 8.42 3.78 21.22
CA SER A 9 9.72 3.09 21.11
C SER A 9 9.68 1.58 21.29
N PHE A 10 8.61 1.04 21.90
CA PHE A 10 8.40 -0.41 21.96
C PHE A 10 7.88 -0.99 20.64
N PHE A 11 7.50 -0.18 19.65
CA PHE A 11 7.09 -0.64 18.34
C PHE A 11 8.33 -1.14 17.59
N GLN A 12 8.58 -2.43 17.71
CA GLN A 12 9.71 -3.11 17.09
C GLN A 12 9.26 -3.94 15.88
N LYS A 13 10.24 -4.47 15.16
CA LYS A 13 10.06 -5.38 14.02
C LYS A 13 9.00 -6.47 14.26
N ASP A 14 9.01 -7.10 15.43
CA ASP A 14 8.07 -8.18 15.73
C ASP A 14 6.62 -7.68 15.83
N LEU A 15 6.42 -6.46 16.34
CA LEU A 15 5.10 -5.83 16.35
C LEU A 15 4.66 -5.43 14.93
N LEU A 16 5.57 -4.94 14.08
CA LEU A 16 5.26 -4.71 12.66
C LEU A 16 4.72 -5.98 11.99
N LEU A 17 5.40 -7.11 12.22
CA LEU A 17 4.99 -8.41 11.68
C LEU A 17 3.65 -8.89 12.27
N ALA A 18 3.41 -8.67 13.57
CA ALA A 18 2.13 -9.00 14.19
C ALA A 18 0.98 -8.15 13.64
N VAL A 19 1.20 -6.85 13.39
CA VAL A 19 0.22 -5.96 12.74
C VAL A 19 -0.04 -6.44 11.30
N ALA A 20 1.01 -6.78 10.55
CA ALA A 20 0.87 -7.31 9.19
C ALA A 20 0.06 -8.62 9.16
N ASP A 21 0.35 -9.54 10.08
CA ASP A 21 -0.37 -10.81 10.23
C ASP A 21 -1.83 -10.61 10.67
N PHE A 22 -2.12 -9.57 11.46
CA PHE A 22 -3.50 -9.23 11.81
C PHE A 22 -4.31 -8.76 10.60
N PHE A 23 -3.72 -7.95 9.73
CA PHE A 23 -4.39 -7.42 8.55
C PHE A 23 -4.18 -8.26 7.28
N ALA A 24 -3.60 -9.46 7.37
CA ALA A 24 -3.24 -10.27 6.21
C ALA A 24 -4.44 -10.63 5.32
N GLU A 25 -5.63 -10.78 5.90
CA GLU A 25 -6.87 -11.09 5.17
C GLU A 25 -7.55 -9.85 4.56
N PHE A 26 -7.09 -8.64 4.88
CA PHE A 26 -7.63 -7.41 4.31
C PHE A 26 -7.08 -7.19 2.90
N GLU A 27 -7.97 -7.01 1.93
CA GLU A 27 -7.60 -6.78 0.54
C GLU A 27 -6.69 -5.54 0.41
N GLY A 28 -5.57 -5.73 -0.29
CA GLY A 28 -4.56 -4.70 -0.51
C GLY A 28 -3.69 -4.38 0.70
N THR A 29 -3.69 -5.21 1.75
CA THR A 29 -2.58 -5.23 2.70
C THR A 29 -1.29 -5.61 1.98
N CYS A 30 -0.24 -4.80 2.12
CA CYS A 30 1.04 -5.03 1.48
C CYS A 30 2.19 -4.84 2.49
N LEU A 31 2.98 -5.89 2.71
CA LEU A 31 4.21 -5.85 3.49
C LEU A 31 5.42 -5.98 2.56
N LEU A 32 6.24 -4.93 2.48
CA LEU A 32 7.58 -4.98 1.92
C LEU A 32 8.57 -5.09 3.06
N PHE A 33 9.05 -6.31 3.33
CA PHE A 33 9.93 -6.57 4.46
C PHE A 33 11.39 -6.61 4.04
N SER A 34 12.23 -5.85 4.74
CA SER A 34 13.68 -5.90 4.65
C SER A 34 14.27 -6.50 5.92
N GLY A 35 15.35 -7.29 5.79
CA GLY A 35 16.04 -7.91 6.93
C GLY A 35 16.82 -6.93 7.80
N GLY A 36 17.17 -5.75 7.26
CA GLY A 36 17.88 -4.69 8.01
C GLY A 36 19.38 -4.91 8.20
N GLU A 37 19.95 -6.02 7.72
CA GLU A 37 21.37 -6.36 7.89
C GLU A 37 22.31 -5.53 6.99
N PHE A 38 21.78 -4.95 5.91
CA PHE A 38 22.52 -4.16 4.95
C PHE A 38 21.95 -2.75 4.82
N ASP A 39 22.80 -1.75 4.55
CA ASP A 39 22.41 -0.35 4.34
C ASP A 39 21.34 -0.20 3.23
N SER A 40 21.40 -1.06 2.20
CA SER A 40 20.39 -1.09 1.13
C SER A 40 19.03 -1.66 1.57
N SER A 41 18.90 -2.12 2.81
CA SER A 41 17.74 -2.83 3.37
C SER A 41 17.24 -2.22 4.68
N GLU A 42 17.54 -0.94 4.90
CA GLU A 42 17.25 -0.22 6.14
C GLU A 42 15.77 -0.07 6.50
N HIS A 43 14.85 -0.24 5.55
CA HIS A 43 13.44 0.06 5.75
C HIS A 43 12.53 -1.12 5.40
N SER A 44 11.54 -1.36 6.27
CA SER A 44 10.36 -2.18 5.98
C SER A 44 9.11 -1.30 5.90
N PHE A 45 8.17 -1.68 5.06
CA PHE A 45 6.92 -0.94 4.83
C PHE A 45 5.72 -1.84 4.99
N LEU A 46 4.73 -1.41 5.76
CA LEU A 46 3.42 -2.04 5.83
C LEU A 46 2.37 -1.02 5.38
N SER A 47 1.64 -1.33 4.31
CA SER A 47 0.62 -0.48 3.74
C SER A 47 -0.75 -1.13 3.88
N LEU A 48 -1.74 -0.35 4.36
CA LEU A 48 -3.07 -0.84 4.76
C LEU A 48 -4.20 0.03 4.19
N PHE A 49 -5.28 -0.65 3.80
CA PHE A 49 -6.53 -0.05 3.31
C PHE A 49 -6.33 0.81 2.05
N PRO A 50 -6.33 0.19 0.85
CA PRO A 50 -6.24 0.91 -0.40
C PRO A 50 -7.28 2.02 -0.53
N ILE A 51 -6.83 3.19 -0.97
CA ILE A 51 -7.66 4.38 -1.24
C ILE A 51 -7.69 4.74 -2.72
N GLU A 52 -6.72 4.24 -3.47
CA GLU A 52 -6.57 4.43 -4.89
C GLU A 52 -5.83 3.20 -5.44
N ILE A 53 -6.32 2.64 -6.55
CA ILE A 53 -5.72 1.50 -7.24
C ILE A 53 -5.68 1.79 -8.72
N VAL A 54 -4.53 1.58 -9.35
CA VAL A 54 -4.37 1.67 -10.80
C VAL A 54 -3.93 0.30 -11.30
N ILE A 55 -4.65 -0.25 -12.26
CA ILE A 55 -4.41 -1.57 -12.84
C ILE A 55 -4.24 -1.40 -14.34
N ALA A 56 -3.16 -1.92 -14.90
CA ALA A 56 -2.99 -2.05 -16.34
C ALA A 56 -3.14 -3.53 -16.72
N LYS A 57 -3.99 -3.83 -17.69
CA LYS A 57 -4.18 -5.18 -18.21
C LYS A 57 -4.72 -5.15 -19.63
N ASP A 58 -4.15 -5.94 -20.54
CA ASP A 58 -4.73 -6.21 -21.87
C ASP A 58 -5.15 -4.94 -22.62
N ARG A 59 -4.26 -3.93 -22.68
CA ARG A 59 -4.55 -2.62 -23.29
C ARG A 59 -5.69 -1.85 -22.65
N GLN A 60 -5.96 -2.10 -21.38
CA GLN A 60 -6.88 -1.32 -20.56
C GLN A 60 -6.15 -0.81 -19.33
N VAL A 61 -6.52 0.41 -18.92
CA VAL A 61 -6.23 0.89 -17.57
C VAL A 61 -7.53 0.99 -16.80
N ILE A 62 -7.51 0.52 -15.57
CA ILE A 62 -8.55 0.72 -14.59
C ILE A 62 -7.95 1.56 -13.48
N HIS A 63 -8.44 2.78 -13.32
CA HIS A 63 -8.12 3.65 -12.19
C HIS A 63 -9.32 3.67 -11.27
N LYS A 64 -9.19 2.97 -10.15
CA LYS A 64 -10.17 2.92 -9.08
C LYS A 64 -9.78 3.94 -8.03
N THR A 65 -10.59 4.98 -7.88
CA THR A 65 -10.60 5.80 -6.68
C THR A 65 -11.84 5.46 -5.87
N LYS A 66 -12.00 6.08 -4.70
CA LYS A 66 -13.18 5.89 -3.86
C LYS A 66 -14.48 6.40 -4.48
N GLN A 67 -14.42 7.43 -5.32
CA GLN A 67 -15.61 8.02 -5.93
C GLN A 67 -15.94 7.44 -7.31
N GLN A 68 -14.93 6.94 -8.02
CA GLN A 68 -15.08 6.59 -9.42
C GLN A 68 -14.19 5.42 -9.80
N ILE A 69 -14.73 4.58 -10.67
CA ILE A 69 -13.95 3.63 -11.45
C ILE A 69 -13.85 4.24 -12.85
N PHE A 70 -12.66 4.69 -13.19
CA PHE A 70 -12.34 5.11 -14.54
C PHE A 70 -11.71 3.94 -15.29
N GLN A 71 -12.25 3.61 -16.46
CA GLN A 71 -11.73 2.57 -17.32
C GLN A 71 -11.53 3.14 -18.72
N GLN A 72 -10.35 2.90 -19.29
CA GLN A 72 -10.00 3.43 -20.60
C GLN A 72 -9.18 2.40 -21.38
N GLU A 73 -9.47 2.29 -22.67
CA GLU A 73 -8.61 1.57 -23.62
C GLU A 73 -7.36 2.39 -23.92
N ILE A 74 -6.21 1.73 -23.89
CA ILE A 74 -4.89 2.33 -23.99
C ILE A 74 -4.06 1.57 -25.02
N LYS A 75 -3.29 2.29 -25.83
CA LYS A 75 -2.37 1.64 -26.78
C LYS A 75 -1.11 1.12 -26.11
N ASN A 76 -0.67 1.79 -25.04
CA ASN A 76 0.54 1.47 -24.31
C ASN A 76 0.31 1.69 -22.80
N PRO A 77 0.48 0.66 -21.95
CA PRO A 77 0.29 0.76 -20.51
C PRO A 77 1.19 1.81 -19.85
N TRP A 78 2.44 1.98 -20.30
CA TRP A 78 3.38 2.96 -19.74
C TRP A 78 2.83 4.40 -19.77
N LYS A 79 2.13 4.78 -20.85
CA LYS A 79 1.52 6.13 -20.96
C LYS A 79 0.36 6.32 -19.99
N ALA A 80 -0.41 5.27 -19.74
CA ALA A 80 -1.50 5.32 -18.78
C ALA A 80 -0.96 5.43 -17.35
N LEU A 81 0.07 4.65 -17.04
CA LEU A 81 0.74 4.73 -15.74
C LEU A 81 1.40 6.09 -15.51
N GLN A 82 2.00 6.69 -16.54
CA GLN A 82 2.49 8.07 -16.43
C GLN A 82 1.38 9.00 -15.93
N LYS A 83 0.25 9.02 -16.63
CA LYS A 83 -0.87 9.91 -16.34
C LYS A 83 -1.52 9.66 -14.97
N PHE A 84 -1.82 8.40 -14.68
CA PHE A 84 -2.64 8.06 -13.50
C PHE A 84 -1.82 7.77 -12.25
N PHE A 85 -0.51 7.56 -12.39
CA PHE A 85 0.33 7.14 -11.29
C PHE A 85 1.57 8.03 -11.13
N PHE A 86 2.48 8.05 -12.10
CA PHE A 86 3.75 8.77 -11.94
C PHE A 86 3.55 10.29 -11.80
N ASP A 87 2.67 10.89 -12.61
CA ASP A 87 2.33 12.31 -12.48
C ASP A 87 1.74 12.63 -11.11
N SER A 88 1.00 11.69 -10.50
CA SER A 88 0.44 11.87 -9.15
C SER A 88 1.49 11.80 -8.04
N LEU A 89 2.56 11.01 -8.24
CA LEU A 89 3.65 10.85 -7.27
C LEU A 89 4.65 12.00 -7.35
N GLU A 90 4.94 12.49 -8.57
CA GLU A 90 5.85 13.62 -8.77
C GLU A 90 5.36 14.87 -8.03
N ASN A 91 4.05 15.08 -7.99
CA ASN A 91 3.44 16.22 -7.32
C ASN A 91 3.29 16.05 -5.80
N ASN A 92 3.44 14.83 -5.27
CA ASN A 92 3.32 14.50 -3.84
C ASN A 92 4.47 13.57 -3.40
N SER A 93 5.68 14.12 -3.26
CA SER A 93 6.89 13.37 -2.91
C SER A 93 6.84 12.63 -1.56
N GLU A 94 5.84 12.94 -0.72
CA GLU A 94 5.62 12.26 0.56
C GLU A 94 4.67 11.06 0.49
N ASP A 95 3.98 10.88 -0.64
CA ASP A 95 3.05 9.78 -0.86
C ASP A 95 3.79 8.50 -1.21
N TYR A 96 3.42 7.41 -0.53
CA TYR A 96 3.88 6.08 -0.88
C TYR A 96 2.85 5.38 -1.74
N ALA A 97 3.34 4.61 -2.69
CA ALA A 97 2.54 3.67 -3.44
C ALA A 97 3.29 2.36 -3.61
N PHE A 98 2.51 1.27 -3.62
CA PHE A 98 3.02 -0.09 -3.60
C PHE A 98 2.39 -0.87 -4.74
N GLY A 99 3.16 -1.74 -5.37
CA GLY A 99 2.71 -2.37 -6.59
C GLY A 99 3.78 -3.19 -7.28
N PHE A 100 3.48 -3.60 -8.51
CA PHE A 100 4.40 -4.38 -9.33
C PHE A 100 4.21 -4.08 -10.82
N PHE A 101 5.30 -4.19 -11.57
CA PHE A 101 5.28 -4.34 -13.01
C PHE A 101 5.39 -5.84 -13.31
N GLY A 102 4.38 -6.39 -13.96
CA GLY A 102 4.43 -7.74 -14.53
C GLY A 102 5.46 -7.83 -15.65
N TYR A 103 5.90 -9.04 -15.93
CA TYR A 103 6.90 -9.29 -16.98
C TYR A 103 6.41 -8.80 -18.35
N GLU A 104 5.10 -8.91 -18.57
CA GLU A 104 4.40 -8.55 -19.80
C GLU A 104 4.47 -7.06 -20.14
N MET A 105 4.74 -6.20 -19.15
CA MET A 105 4.96 -4.77 -19.38
C MET A 105 6.16 -4.50 -20.30
N GLY A 106 7.13 -5.41 -20.33
CA GLY A 106 8.28 -5.35 -21.24
C GLY A 106 7.87 -5.44 -22.71
N PHE A 107 6.78 -6.12 -23.05
CA PHE A 107 6.28 -6.17 -24.44
C PHE A 107 5.80 -4.81 -24.95
N SER A 108 5.52 -3.88 -24.03
CA SER A 108 5.06 -2.53 -24.37
C SER A 108 6.17 -1.48 -24.31
N SER A 109 7.42 -1.86 -24.00
CA SER A 109 8.53 -0.91 -23.89
C SER A 109 9.08 -0.47 -25.24
N ASP A 110 8.91 -1.28 -26.29
CA ASP A 110 9.33 -0.96 -27.64
C ASP A 110 8.11 -0.95 -28.58
N PRO A 111 7.71 0.22 -29.12
CA PRO A 111 6.54 0.31 -30.00
C PRO A 111 6.75 -0.36 -31.36
N ASP A 112 8.00 -0.61 -31.76
CA ASP A 112 8.37 -1.12 -33.07
C ASP A 112 8.54 -2.65 -33.06
N VAL A 113 8.64 -3.28 -31.89
CA VAL A 113 8.77 -4.72 -31.73
C VAL A 113 7.45 -5.34 -31.25
N GLN A 114 6.79 -6.10 -32.13
CA GLN A 114 5.64 -6.92 -31.76
C GLN A 114 6.10 -8.30 -31.29
N LEU A 115 6.07 -8.51 -29.98
CA LEU A 115 6.28 -9.82 -29.37
C LEU A 115 4.93 -10.49 -29.08
N PHE A 116 4.88 -11.80 -29.25
CA PHE A 116 3.71 -12.58 -28.85
C PHE A 116 3.64 -12.60 -27.32
N CYS A 117 2.63 -11.95 -26.77
CA CYS A 117 2.29 -12.00 -25.35
C CYS A 117 1.01 -12.82 -25.19
N GLN A 118 1.09 -13.91 -24.43
CA GLN A 118 -0.09 -14.59 -23.97
C GLN A 118 -0.48 -13.96 -22.64
N SER A 119 -1.57 -13.19 -22.62
CA SER A 119 -2.03 -12.60 -21.37
C SER A 119 -2.54 -13.66 -20.41
N HIS A 120 -2.20 -13.48 -19.13
CA HIS A 120 -2.69 -14.33 -18.07
C HIS A 120 -4.06 -13.84 -17.57
N GLU A 121 -5.00 -14.77 -17.39
CA GLU A 121 -6.38 -14.43 -17.03
C GLU A 121 -6.52 -13.74 -15.67
N TRP A 122 -5.61 -13.99 -14.72
CA TRP A 122 -5.80 -13.58 -13.33
C TRP A 122 -4.83 -12.50 -12.85
N THR A 123 -3.69 -12.32 -13.51
CA THR A 123 -2.69 -11.32 -13.13
C THR A 123 -2.76 -10.12 -14.07
N PRO A 124 -2.81 -8.89 -13.55
CA PRO A 124 -2.68 -7.71 -14.39
C PRO A 124 -1.22 -7.54 -14.86
N ASP A 125 -1.04 -6.81 -15.97
CA ASP A 125 0.28 -6.46 -16.48
C ASP A 125 0.99 -5.53 -15.49
N ALA A 126 0.25 -4.68 -14.79
CA ALA A 126 0.79 -3.85 -13.72
C ALA A 126 -0.29 -3.46 -12.71
N MET A 127 0.10 -3.24 -11.46
CA MET A 127 -0.80 -2.75 -10.42
C MET A 127 -0.06 -1.83 -9.46
N TRP A 128 -0.69 -0.71 -9.10
CA TRP A 128 -0.26 0.18 -8.02
C TRP A 128 -1.43 0.45 -7.09
N GLN A 129 -1.13 0.66 -5.83
CA GLN A 129 -2.10 1.14 -4.85
C GLN A 129 -1.47 2.20 -3.95
N LYS A 130 -2.27 3.22 -3.63
CA LYS A 130 -2.04 4.08 -2.47
C LYS A 130 -2.97 3.65 -1.37
N CYS A 131 -2.52 3.77 -0.14
CA CYS A 131 -3.21 3.25 1.04
C CYS A 131 -3.41 4.36 2.06
N ALA A 132 -4.44 4.20 2.90
CA ALA A 132 -4.76 5.19 3.93
C ALA A 132 -3.67 5.24 5.02
N ILE A 133 -3.06 4.10 5.33
CA ILE A 133 -2.04 3.98 6.36
C ILE A 133 -0.80 3.33 5.76
N THR A 134 0.36 3.91 6.05
CA THR A 134 1.66 3.29 5.76
C THR A 134 2.53 3.38 7.01
N ILE A 135 2.94 2.23 7.54
CA ILE A 135 3.91 2.13 8.63
C ILE A 135 5.28 1.88 8.01
N ILE A 136 6.25 2.71 8.35
CA ILE A 136 7.63 2.64 7.90
C ILE A 136 8.47 2.29 9.11
N TYR A 137 9.15 1.16 9.08
CA TYR A 137 10.08 0.75 10.12
C TYR A 137 11.52 0.90 9.62
N ASN A 138 12.31 1.72 10.31
CA ASN A 138 13.73 1.88 10.07
C ASN A 138 14.50 0.95 11.02
N HIS A 139 15.25 0.01 10.45
CA HIS A 139 16.01 -1.00 11.18
C HIS A 139 17.27 -0.43 11.84
N SER A 140 17.90 0.60 11.26
CA SER A 140 19.17 1.14 11.79
C SER A 140 18.97 1.95 13.07
N ASN A 141 17.88 2.71 13.17
CA ASN A 141 17.54 3.47 14.38
C ASN A 141 16.39 2.87 15.20
N GLN A 142 15.87 1.72 14.77
CA GLN A 142 14.75 1.00 15.41
C GLN A 142 13.50 1.87 15.62
N GLN A 143 13.25 2.80 14.71
CA GLN A 143 12.12 3.72 14.79
C GLN A 143 11.05 3.35 13.77
N ALA A 144 9.79 3.41 14.21
CA ALA A 144 8.63 3.28 13.34
C ALA A 144 7.92 4.63 13.18
N ILE A 145 7.55 4.96 11.94
CA ILE A 145 6.76 6.13 11.59
C ILE A 145 5.46 5.64 10.97
N LEU A 146 4.33 6.12 11.48
CA LEU A 146 3.03 5.93 10.86
C LEU A 146 2.72 7.15 10.01
N LYS A 147 2.49 6.94 8.72
CA LYS A 147 1.97 7.94 7.77
C LYS A 147 0.49 7.68 7.48
N ILE A 148 -0.27 8.76 7.41
CA ILE A 148 -1.71 8.77 7.15
C ILE A 148 -1.94 9.59 5.90
N ALA A 149 -2.47 8.98 4.85
CA ALA A 149 -2.86 9.71 3.66
C ALA A 149 -4.04 10.64 3.98
N ASP A 150 -4.15 11.78 3.28
CA ASP A 150 -5.32 12.63 3.43
C ASP A 150 -6.56 11.89 2.91
N VAL A 151 -7.43 11.50 3.85
CA VAL A 151 -8.72 10.85 3.57
C VAL A 151 -9.90 11.82 3.72
N THR A 152 -9.65 13.13 3.77
CA THR A 152 -10.72 14.13 3.87
C THR A 152 -11.63 14.06 2.65
N GLY A 153 -12.95 14.00 2.88
CA GLY A 153 -13.94 13.89 1.80
C GLY A 153 -14.00 12.51 1.13
N GLN A 154 -13.40 11.49 1.75
CA GLN A 154 -13.34 10.13 1.23
C GLN A 154 -14.15 9.17 2.12
N THR A 155 -15.09 8.44 1.54
CA THR A 155 -15.82 7.38 2.25
C THR A 155 -15.07 6.06 2.12
N LEU A 156 -14.37 5.64 3.16
CA LEU A 156 -13.89 4.26 3.29
C LEU A 156 -15.07 3.34 3.60
N ASN A 157 -14.92 2.03 3.34
CA ASN A 157 -15.87 1.09 3.91
C ASN A 157 -15.84 1.24 5.47
N PRO A 158 -16.94 0.98 6.18
CA PRO A 158 -17.02 1.28 7.61
C PRO A 158 -15.95 0.59 8.46
N LEU A 159 -15.54 -0.62 8.06
CA LEU A 159 -14.50 -1.38 8.78
C LEU A 159 -13.11 -0.76 8.60
N HIS A 160 -12.75 -0.37 7.39
CA HIS A 160 -11.49 0.33 7.09
C HIS A 160 -11.48 1.71 7.73
N GLN A 161 -12.60 2.43 7.70
CA GLN A 161 -12.75 3.72 8.38
C GLN A 161 -12.48 3.57 9.88
N HIS A 162 -13.10 2.59 10.52
CA HIS A 162 -12.87 2.27 11.93
C HIS A 162 -11.39 2.04 12.23
N TRP A 163 -10.72 1.22 11.42
CA TRP A 163 -9.29 0.94 11.63
C TRP A 163 -8.40 2.13 11.33
N VAL A 164 -8.67 2.91 10.30
CA VAL A 164 -7.91 4.13 10.00
C VAL A 164 -8.02 5.10 11.18
N GLU A 165 -9.21 5.34 11.70
CA GLU A 165 -9.43 6.19 12.88
C GLU A 165 -8.66 5.67 14.10
N LYS A 166 -8.75 4.36 14.35
CA LYS A 166 -8.11 3.71 15.50
C LYS A 166 -6.58 3.71 15.41
N LEU A 167 -6.01 3.37 14.26
CA LEU A 167 -4.55 3.37 14.05
C LEU A 167 -3.98 4.80 13.98
N SER A 168 -4.81 5.78 13.64
CA SER A 168 -4.42 7.21 13.64
C SER A 168 -4.41 7.81 15.05
N ASP A 169 -5.02 7.15 16.04
CA ASP A 169 -4.97 7.58 17.43
C ASP A 169 -3.62 7.21 18.06
N LYS A 170 -2.78 8.22 18.25
CA LYS A 170 -1.47 8.05 18.91
C LYS A 170 -1.61 7.48 20.32
N ASN A 171 -2.63 7.87 21.08
CA ASN A 171 -2.80 7.42 22.47
C ASN A 171 -3.12 5.93 22.52
N TRP A 172 -3.86 5.42 21.53
CA TRP A 172 -4.20 4.01 21.43
C TRP A 172 -2.95 3.13 21.31
N TRP A 173 -1.95 3.58 20.55
CA TRP A 173 -0.67 2.88 20.48
C TRP A 173 0.00 2.84 21.84
N GLU A 174 0.04 3.96 22.58
CA GLU A 174 0.69 4.06 23.89
C GLU A 174 0.02 3.24 24.99
N SER A 175 -1.29 2.97 24.92
CA SER A 175 -2.04 2.22 25.94
C SER A 175 -2.28 0.75 25.61
N ASP A 176 -2.77 0.44 24.42
CA ASP A 176 -3.44 -0.83 24.12
C ASP A 176 -2.92 -1.53 22.87
N GLY A 177 -2.30 -0.79 21.94
CA GLY A 177 -1.92 -1.29 20.62
C GLY A 177 -1.00 -2.51 20.68
N PHE A 178 0.01 -2.50 21.54
CA PHE A 178 0.94 -3.64 21.70
C PHE A 178 0.20 -4.93 22.08
N ASN A 179 -0.52 -4.92 23.21
CA ASN A 179 -1.22 -6.08 23.73
C ASN A 179 -2.31 -6.59 22.77
N PHE A 180 -2.89 -5.71 21.95
CA PHE A 180 -3.92 -6.09 21.00
C PHE A 180 -3.38 -7.03 19.90
N PHE A 181 -2.21 -6.72 19.33
CA PHE A 181 -1.65 -7.49 18.22
C PHE A 181 -0.82 -8.71 18.65
N THR A 182 -0.26 -8.69 19.86
CA THR A 182 0.58 -9.80 20.34
C THR A 182 -0.20 -10.91 21.04
N GLU A 183 -1.48 -10.69 21.38
CA GLU A 183 -2.31 -11.70 22.04
C GLU A 183 -3.07 -12.59 21.04
N PRO A 184 -2.78 -13.91 20.97
CA PRO A 184 -3.33 -14.81 19.96
C PRO A 184 -4.86 -14.99 20.02
N HIS A 185 -5.50 -14.67 21.14
CA HIS A 185 -6.94 -14.90 21.36
C HIS A 185 -7.86 -13.81 20.82
N LYS A 186 -7.34 -12.65 20.37
CA LYS A 186 -8.17 -11.51 19.94
C LYS A 186 -8.54 -11.52 18.46
N LYS A 187 -7.89 -12.33 17.61
CA LYS A 187 -8.23 -12.47 16.18
C LYS A 187 -9.65 -12.99 15.93
N GLN A 188 -10.22 -13.79 16.84
CA GLN A 188 -11.49 -14.50 16.61
C GLN A 188 -12.77 -13.65 16.76
N LYS A 189 -12.69 -12.37 17.15
CA LYS A 189 -13.89 -11.57 17.50
C LYS A 189 -14.30 -10.51 16.46
N LEU A 190 -13.60 -10.39 15.33
CA LEU A 190 -13.76 -9.27 14.40
C LEU A 190 -14.13 -9.68 12.96
N ASN A 191 -14.35 -10.98 12.72
CA ASN A 191 -14.87 -11.52 11.47
C ASN A 191 -16.40 -11.65 11.53
#